data_AF-A0A848XHJ1-F1
#
_entry.id   AF-A0A848XHJ1-F1
#
_cell.length_a   1.000
_cell.length_b   1.000
_cell.length_c   1.000
_cell.angle_alpha   90.00
_cell.angle_beta   90.00
_cell.angle_gamma   90.00
#
_symmetry.space_group_name_H-M   'P 1'
#
loop_
_entity.id
_entity.type
_entity.pdbx_description
1 polymer ?
#
loop_
_entity_poly.entity_id
_entity_poly.type
_entity_poly.pdbx_seq_one_letter_code
_entity_poly.pdbx_strand_id
1 'polypeptide(L)'
;MKLGDLSADGIETVEGGPGSMSMARLARLSADARADTLRFATLEVGRAEDWLRAALEDVRIFREREQSLDPSASAAVQIELLAELERELLAIRSRMAAFGDRINADTPAMVSLRRQAETLEIQIAEKLATVSASQNRTGAPGALSEQLAAFEALEIEKSFAQQAYASALSSLEQARADADRQQRYLAVYTHPAVPHDAAYPRRILNAFLIAGAALCFWVISVLIVYAVQDHIA
;
A
#
# COMPACT_ATOMS: atom_id res chain seq x y z
N MET A 1 46.00 55.17 -33.06
CA MET A 1 45.80 54.75 -31.66
C MET A 1 44.63 53.78 -31.67
N LYS A 2 44.70 52.51 -31.27
CA LYS A 2 45.77 51.59 -30.89
C LYS A 2 45.03 50.23 -30.80
N LEU A 3 45.50 49.22 -31.54
CA LEU A 3 45.26 47.75 -31.39
C LEU A 3 43.79 47.27 -31.37
N GLY A 4 43.33 46.33 -32.19
CA GLY A 4 44.04 45.13 -32.63
C GLY A 4 43.38 43.92 -31.95
N ASP A 5 42.41 43.35 -32.66
CA ASP A 5 42.14 41.91 -32.82
C ASP A 5 42.94 40.94 -31.91
N LEU A 6 42.23 40.11 -31.13
CA LEU A 6 42.71 38.78 -30.70
C LEU A 6 41.58 37.99 -30.01
N SER A 7 41.17 36.92 -30.71
CA SER A 7 40.81 35.59 -30.20
C SER A 7 39.78 35.52 -29.05
N ALA A 8 38.61 34.89 -29.22
CA ALA A 8 38.47 33.50 -29.64
C ALA A 8 39.60 32.61 -29.11
N ASP A 9 39.68 32.44 -27.79
CA ASP A 9 40.07 31.15 -27.21
C ASP A 9 39.71 31.09 -25.72
N GLY A 10 39.25 29.92 -25.27
CA GLY A 10 39.26 29.57 -23.85
C GLY A 10 38.12 30.11 -22.98
N ILE A 11 36.85 29.78 -23.30
CA ILE A 11 35.99 29.32 -22.19
C ILE A 11 36.57 27.96 -21.82
N GLU A 12 37.60 27.99 -20.96
CA GLU A 12 38.25 26.81 -20.42
C GLU A 12 37.20 26.04 -19.64
N THR A 13 36.62 25.07 -20.32
CA THR A 13 35.92 23.92 -19.76
C THR A 13 36.94 23.07 -18.99
N VAL A 14 37.40 23.56 -17.83
CA VAL A 14 38.25 22.82 -16.89
C VAL A 14 37.87 23.37 -15.52
N GLU A 15 37.04 22.73 -14.71
CA GLU A 15 37.45 21.59 -13.88
C GLU A 15 36.26 20.67 -13.59
N GLY A 16 35.99 19.73 -14.49
CA GLY A 16 35.32 18.49 -14.13
C GLY A 16 36.32 17.57 -13.42
N GLY A 17 36.79 17.93 -12.22
CA GLY A 17 37.67 17.06 -11.43
C GLY A 17 36.99 15.70 -11.17
N PRO A 18 37.73 14.58 -11.05
CA PRO A 18 37.15 13.22 -10.93
C PRO A 18 36.12 13.07 -9.80
N GLY A 19 36.18 13.92 -8.76
CA GLY A 19 35.20 13.99 -7.67
C GLY A 19 33.86 14.65 -8.03
N SER A 20 33.79 15.55 -9.02
CA SER A 20 32.54 16.18 -9.45
C SER A 20 31.68 15.23 -10.30
N MET A 21 32.32 14.43 -11.16
CA MET A 21 31.66 13.38 -11.94
C MET A 21 31.16 12.24 -11.06
N SER A 22 31.87 11.91 -9.97
CA SER A 22 31.38 10.92 -9.01
C SER A 22 30.17 11.44 -8.23
N MET A 23 30.19 12.68 -7.75
CA MET A 23 29.07 13.31 -7.04
C MET A 23 27.81 13.44 -7.92
N ALA A 24 27.95 13.91 -9.17
CA ALA A 24 26.82 14.00 -10.09
C ALA A 24 26.23 12.62 -10.43
N ARG A 25 27.08 11.60 -10.57
CA ARG A 25 26.65 10.21 -10.81
C ARG A 25 25.95 9.62 -9.59
N LEU A 26 26.45 9.88 -8.39
CA LEU A 26 25.82 9.47 -7.12
C LEU A 26 24.46 10.14 -6.93
N ALA A 27 24.36 11.45 -7.23
CA ALA A 27 23.10 12.18 -7.19
C ALA A 27 22.08 11.57 -8.17
N ARG A 28 22.49 11.31 -9.41
CA ARG A 28 21.62 10.67 -10.42
C ARG A 28 21.20 9.25 -10.03
N LEU A 29 22.13 8.41 -9.58
CA LEU A 29 21.84 7.05 -9.10
C LEU A 29 20.84 7.08 -7.95
N SER A 30 20.99 8.01 -7.01
CA SER A 30 20.04 8.16 -5.90
C SER A 30 18.65 8.59 -6.38
N ALA A 31 18.56 9.45 -7.41
CA ALA A 31 17.29 9.87 -7.98
C ALA A 31 16.59 8.73 -8.73
N ASP A 32 17.33 7.97 -9.53
CA ASP A 32 16.82 6.82 -10.27
C ASP A 32 16.34 5.72 -9.31
N ALA A 33 17.08 5.43 -8.25
CA ALA A 33 16.68 4.47 -7.22
C ALA A 33 15.37 4.85 -6.52
N ARG A 34 15.14 6.14 -6.23
CA ARG A 34 13.88 6.64 -5.62
C ARG A 34 12.69 6.48 -6.55
N ALA A 35 12.86 6.88 -7.81
CA ALA A 35 11.82 6.71 -8.82
C ALA A 35 11.45 5.25 -8.97
N ASP A 36 12.43 4.35 -8.84
CA ASP A 36 12.21 2.92 -8.91
C ASP A 36 11.46 2.37 -7.67
N THR A 37 11.81 2.82 -6.46
CA THR A 37 11.10 2.44 -5.22
C THR A 37 9.64 2.89 -5.24
N LEU A 38 9.37 4.14 -5.64
CA LEU A 38 8.00 4.66 -5.77
C LEU A 38 7.21 3.89 -6.83
N ARG A 39 7.83 3.60 -7.97
CA ARG A 39 7.23 2.81 -9.05
C ARG A 39 6.90 1.40 -8.57
N PHE A 40 7.82 0.74 -7.88
CA PHE A 40 7.61 -0.59 -7.31
C PHE A 40 6.47 -0.59 -6.31
N ALA A 41 6.46 0.32 -5.33
CA ALA A 41 5.40 0.40 -4.34
C ALA A 41 4.02 0.69 -4.96
N THR A 42 3.96 1.51 -6.02
CA THR A 42 2.72 1.77 -6.76
C THR A 42 2.21 0.52 -7.49
N LEU A 43 3.11 -0.24 -8.11
CA LEU A 43 2.76 -1.51 -8.77
C LEU A 43 2.26 -2.55 -7.77
N GLU A 44 2.88 -2.63 -6.59
CA GLU A 44 2.45 -3.54 -5.52
C GLU A 44 1.05 -3.21 -5.00
N VAL A 45 0.72 -1.93 -4.83
CA VAL A 45 -0.65 -1.51 -4.47
C VAL A 45 -1.65 -1.95 -5.55
N GLY A 46 -1.34 -1.75 -6.83
CA GLY A 46 -2.22 -2.18 -7.92
C GLY A 46 -2.44 -3.70 -7.93
N ARG A 47 -1.38 -4.49 -7.74
CA ARG A 47 -1.48 -5.96 -7.63
C ARG A 47 -2.35 -6.40 -6.45
N ALA A 48 -2.14 -5.77 -5.29
CA ALA A 48 -2.92 -6.08 -4.10
C ALA A 48 -4.39 -5.64 -4.23
N GLU A 49 -4.66 -4.54 -4.94
CA GLU A 49 -6.02 -4.10 -5.26
C GLU A 49 -6.74 -5.10 -6.17
N ASP A 50 -6.09 -5.54 -7.25
CA ASP A 50 -6.67 -6.52 -8.17
C ASP A 50 -6.93 -7.86 -7.47
N TRP A 51 -6.02 -8.28 -6.59
CA TRP A 51 -6.21 -9.48 -5.77
C TRP A 51 -7.39 -9.33 -4.80
N LEU A 52 -7.52 -8.19 -4.11
CA LEU A 52 -8.67 -7.91 -3.24
C LEU A 52 -9.98 -7.87 -4.02
N ARG A 53 -9.98 -7.29 -5.22
CA ARG A 53 -11.15 -7.25 -6.09
C ARG A 53 -11.58 -8.66 -6.51
N ALA A 54 -10.64 -9.52 -6.86
CA ALA A 54 -10.90 -10.92 -7.17
C ALA A 54 -11.51 -11.66 -5.97
N ALA A 55 -10.91 -11.54 -4.78
CA ALA A 55 -11.43 -12.19 -3.57
C ALA A 55 -12.84 -11.71 -3.19
N LEU A 56 -13.13 -10.41 -3.35
CA LEU A 56 -14.47 -9.87 -3.13
C LEU A 56 -15.50 -10.41 -4.15
N GLU A 57 -15.11 -10.54 -5.42
CA GLU A 57 -15.97 -11.12 -6.44
C GLU A 57 -16.22 -12.61 -6.20
N ASP A 58 -15.22 -13.38 -5.77
CA ASP A 58 -15.39 -14.79 -5.44
C ASP A 58 -16.39 -14.99 -4.27
N VAL A 59 -16.29 -14.16 -3.22
CA VAL A 59 -17.26 -14.12 -2.12
C VAL A 59 -18.66 -13.77 -2.64
N ARG A 60 -18.76 -12.81 -3.56
CA ARG A 60 -20.04 -12.41 -4.15
C ARG A 60 -20.65 -13.52 -5.00
N ILE A 61 -19.88 -14.15 -5.89
CA ILE A 61 -20.32 -15.27 -6.72
C ILE A 61 -20.78 -16.44 -5.83
N PHE A 62 -20.05 -16.73 -4.76
CA PHE A 62 -20.47 -17.73 -3.79
C PHE A 62 -21.82 -17.39 -3.15
N ARG A 63 -22.01 -16.14 -2.70
CA ARG A 63 -23.29 -15.68 -2.13
C ARG A 63 -24.45 -15.70 -3.12
N GLU A 64 -24.20 -15.33 -4.38
CA GLU A 64 -25.17 -15.38 -5.47
C GLU A 64 -25.57 -16.83 -5.80
N ARG A 65 -24.59 -17.75 -5.88
CA ARG A 65 -24.82 -19.17 -6.17
C ARG A 65 -25.60 -19.86 -5.06
N GLU A 66 -25.26 -19.61 -3.80
CA GLU A 66 -25.92 -20.24 -2.66
C GLU A 66 -27.24 -19.51 -2.26
N GLN A 67 -27.66 -18.47 -2.99
CA GLN A 67 -28.83 -17.61 -2.71
C GLN A 67 -28.93 -17.16 -1.23
N SER A 68 -27.78 -16.87 -0.65
CA SER A 68 -27.56 -16.76 0.79
C SER A 68 -27.47 -15.29 1.20
N LEU A 69 -28.62 -14.61 1.23
CA LEU A 69 -28.82 -13.53 2.20
C LEU A 69 -28.88 -14.20 3.57
N ASP A 70 -27.73 -14.29 4.25
CA ASP A 70 -27.55 -14.84 5.60
C ASP A 70 -28.63 -15.88 5.98
N PRO A 71 -28.51 -17.13 5.50
CA PRO A 71 -29.54 -18.15 5.65
C PRO A 71 -29.85 -18.39 7.11
N SER A 72 -28.87 -18.16 7.99
CA SER A 72 -29.01 -18.26 9.43
C SER A 72 -29.89 -17.14 10.00
N ALA A 73 -29.64 -15.87 9.63
CA ALA A 73 -30.46 -14.75 10.07
C ALA A 73 -31.86 -14.77 9.44
N SER A 74 -31.96 -15.13 8.16
CA SER A 74 -33.24 -15.28 7.46
C SER A 74 -34.05 -16.47 7.99
N ALA A 75 -33.41 -17.61 8.28
CA ALA A 75 -34.07 -18.75 8.91
C ALA A 75 -34.50 -18.44 10.35
N ALA A 76 -33.68 -17.72 11.13
CA ALA A 76 -34.03 -17.31 12.48
C ALA A 76 -35.29 -16.42 12.50
N VAL A 77 -35.38 -15.43 11.62
CA VAL A 77 -36.58 -14.58 11.45
C VAL A 77 -37.79 -15.41 10.99
N GLN A 78 -37.59 -16.37 10.09
CA GLN A 78 -38.67 -17.25 9.64
C GLN A 78 -39.16 -18.21 10.74
N ILE A 79 -38.26 -18.72 11.58
CA ILE A 79 -38.58 -19.56 12.75
C ILE A 79 -39.30 -18.73 13.82
N GLU A 80 -38.87 -17.49 14.07
CA GLU A 80 -39.55 -16.58 15.00
C GLU A 80 -40.98 -16.27 14.52
N LEU A 81 -41.15 -15.98 13.22
CA LEU A 81 -42.47 -15.75 12.64
C LEU A 81 -43.35 -17.01 12.70
N LEU A 82 -42.79 -18.20 12.46
CA LEU A 82 -43.49 -19.48 12.62
C LEU A 82 -43.94 -19.67 14.07
N ALA A 83 -43.07 -19.41 15.04
CA ALA A 83 -43.38 -19.51 16.45
C ALA A 83 -44.46 -18.50 16.91
N GLU A 84 -44.54 -17.33 16.26
CA GLU A 84 -45.61 -16.36 16.50
C GLU A 84 -46.95 -16.85 15.93
N LEU A 85 -46.96 -17.36 14.68
CA LEU A 85 -48.17 -17.94 14.06
C LEU A 85 -48.70 -19.14 14.85
N GLU A 86 -47.82 -20.02 15.35
CA GLU A 86 -48.20 -21.14 16.21
C GLU A 86 -48.79 -20.67 17.54
N ARG A 87 -48.23 -19.61 18.13
CA ARG A 87 -48.78 -18.99 19.35
C ARG A 87 -50.17 -18.40 19.12
N GLU A 88 -50.39 -17.74 17.99
CA GLU A 88 -51.70 -17.20 17.62
C GLU A 88 -52.73 -18.32 17.41
N LEU A 89 -52.35 -19.39 16.70
CA LEU A 89 -53.20 -20.56 16.50
C LEU A 89 -53.57 -21.21 17.84
N LEU A 90 -52.62 -21.35 18.76
CA LEU A 90 -52.86 -21.90 20.09
C LEU A 90 -53.83 -21.03 20.90
N ALA A 91 -53.71 -19.70 20.81
CA ALA A 91 -54.63 -18.77 21.47
C ALA A 91 -56.07 -18.91 20.93
N ILE A 92 -56.24 -19.00 19.61
CA ILE A 92 -57.55 -19.23 18.96
C ILE A 92 -58.13 -20.58 19.39
N ARG A 93 -57.32 -21.66 19.40
CA ARG A 93 -57.74 -22.99 19.84
C ARG A 93 -58.15 -23.03 21.32
N SER A 94 -57.39 -22.35 22.19
CA SER A 94 -57.73 -22.18 23.60
C SER A 94 -59.07 -21.45 23.77
N ARG A 95 -59.30 -20.39 22.99
CA ARG A 95 -60.57 -19.64 23.01
C ARG A 95 -61.74 -20.50 22.55
N MET A 96 -61.56 -21.31 21.50
CA MET A 96 -62.55 -22.30 21.06
C MET A 96 -62.84 -23.33 22.16
N ALA A 97 -61.81 -23.84 22.84
CA ALA A 97 -61.96 -24.79 23.94
C ALA A 97 -62.69 -24.18 25.16
N ALA A 98 -62.49 -22.89 25.43
CA ALA A 98 -63.16 -22.19 26.53
C ALA A 98 -64.68 -22.05 26.34
N PHE A 99 -65.16 -22.03 25.08
CA PHE A 99 -66.59 -22.09 24.78
C PHE A 99 -67.20 -23.45 25.16
N GLY A 100 -66.39 -24.52 25.18
CA GLY A 100 -66.74 -25.86 25.64
C GLY A 100 -67.97 -26.47 24.95
N ASP A 101 -68.53 -27.54 25.53
CA ASP A 101 -69.81 -28.15 25.13
C ASP A 101 -71.05 -27.28 25.47
N ARG A 102 -70.83 -26.06 25.99
CA ARG A 102 -71.90 -25.19 26.51
C ARG A 102 -72.59 -24.34 25.44
N ILE A 103 -72.01 -24.29 24.24
CA ILE A 103 -72.53 -23.51 23.12
C ILE A 103 -72.56 -24.41 21.87
N ASN A 104 -73.66 -24.39 21.12
CA ASN A 104 -73.76 -25.12 19.85
C ASN A 104 -72.61 -24.73 18.90
N ALA A 105 -72.06 -25.74 18.23
CA ALA A 105 -70.93 -25.60 17.30
C ALA A 105 -71.18 -24.61 16.13
N ASP A 106 -72.45 -24.29 15.85
CA ASP A 106 -72.91 -23.42 14.75
C ASP A 106 -73.15 -21.96 15.15
N THR A 107 -72.67 -21.51 16.32
CA THR A 107 -72.75 -20.08 16.62
C THR A 107 -71.84 -19.26 15.69
N PRO A 108 -72.26 -18.05 15.26
CA PRO A 108 -71.44 -17.19 14.41
C PRO A 108 -70.04 -16.91 14.96
N ALA A 109 -69.90 -16.88 16.29
CA ALA A 109 -68.61 -16.72 16.97
C ALA A 109 -67.68 -17.93 16.78
N MET A 110 -68.20 -19.17 16.90
CA MET A 110 -67.42 -20.39 16.69
C MET A 110 -67.02 -20.58 15.22
N VAL A 111 -67.91 -20.24 14.28
CA VAL A 111 -67.60 -20.28 12.83
C VAL A 111 -66.48 -19.29 12.49
N SER A 112 -66.50 -18.08 13.06
CA SER A 112 -65.45 -17.08 12.87
C SER A 112 -64.09 -17.56 13.40
N LEU A 113 -64.05 -18.14 14.60
CA LEU A 113 -62.81 -18.66 15.19
C LEU A 113 -62.26 -19.87 14.41
N ARG A 114 -63.12 -20.75 13.92
CA ARG A 114 -62.70 -21.89 13.10
C ARG A 114 -62.06 -21.44 11.79
N ARG A 115 -62.64 -20.44 11.11
CA ARG A 115 -62.05 -19.86 9.87
C ARG A 115 -60.69 -19.20 10.13
N GLN A 116 -60.54 -18.52 11.26
CA GLN A 116 -59.26 -17.94 11.67
C GLN A 116 -58.21 -19.02 11.91
N ALA A 117 -58.56 -20.10 12.61
CA ALA A 117 -57.66 -21.24 12.84
C ALA A 117 -57.24 -21.91 11.53
N GLU A 118 -58.18 -22.17 10.62
CA GLU A 118 -57.91 -22.78 9.30
C GLU A 118 -56.97 -21.90 8.45
N THR A 119 -57.16 -20.58 8.48
CA THR A 119 -56.28 -19.64 7.79
C THR A 119 -54.85 -19.67 8.35
N LEU A 120 -54.72 -19.68 9.68
CA LEU A 120 -53.41 -19.77 10.35
C LEU A 120 -52.72 -21.11 10.07
N GLU A 121 -53.46 -22.21 10.02
CA GLU A 121 -52.92 -23.55 9.67
C GLU A 121 -52.36 -23.59 8.25
N ILE A 122 -53.05 -22.97 7.27
CA ILE A 122 -52.56 -22.84 5.90
C ILE A 122 -51.28 -22.01 5.87
N GLN A 123 -51.24 -20.86 6.56
CA GLN A 123 -50.06 -20.00 6.61
C GLN A 123 -48.86 -20.71 7.26
N ILE A 124 -49.09 -21.48 8.33
CA ILE A 124 -48.06 -22.31 8.98
C ILE A 124 -47.53 -23.36 8.01
N ALA A 125 -48.40 -24.06 7.28
CA ALA A 125 -48.01 -25.08 6.30
C ALA A 125 -47.17 -24.50 5.15
N GLU A 126 -47.57 -23.33 4.62
CA GLU A 126 -46.81 -22.61 3.59
C GLU A 126 -45.43 -22.17 4.11
N LYS A 127 -45.35 -21.65 5.33
CA LYS A 127 -44.09 -21.25 5.95
C LYS A 127 -43.18 -22.44 6.21
N LEU A 128 -43.71 -23.55 6.70
CA LEU A 128 -42.96 -24.81 6.86
C LEU A 128 -42.41 -25.31 5.52
N ALA A 129 -43.21 -25.30 4.45
CA ALA A 129 -42.75 -25.69 3.12
C ALA A 129 -41.62 -24.77 2.61
N THR A 130 -41.68 -23.47 2.91
CA THR A 130 -40.65 -22.49 2.52
C THR A 130 -39.36 -22.71 3.30
N VAL A 131 -39.44 -22.94 4.61
CA VAL A 131 -38.30 -23.25 5.48
C VAL A 131 -37.67 -24.58 5.09
N SER A 132 -38.48 -25.61 4.82
CA SER A 132 -37.99 -26.91 4.35
C SER A 132 -37.40 -26.86 2.95
N ALA A 133 -37.94 -26.05 2.02
CA ALA A 133 -37.35 -25.86 0.68
C ALA A 133 -36.00 -25.13 0.73
N SER A 134 -35.83 -24.21 1.70
CA SER A 134 -34.53 -23.61 2.01
C SER A 134 -33.52 -24.66 2.50
N GLN A 135 -33.96 -25.61 3.34
CA GLN A 135 -33.13 -26.71 3.82
C GLN A 135 -32.92 -27.84 2.78
N ASN A 136 -33.85 -28.07 1.85
CA ASN A 136 -33.76 -29.14 0.85
C ASN A 136 -32.88 -28.79 -0.35
N ARG A 137 -32.49 -27.52 -0.53
CA ARG A 137 -31.52 -27.15 -1.57
C ARG A 137 -30.12 -27.68 -1.31
N THR A 138 -29.85 -28.20 -0.10
CA THR A 138 -28.56 -28.81 0.26
C THR A 138 -28.51 -30.34 0.18
N GLY A 139 -29.60 -31.03 -0.18
CA GLY A 139 -29.65 -32.38 -0.79
C GLY A 139 -28.82 -33.58 -0.25
N ALA A 140 -27.93 -33.44 0.73
CA ALA A 140 -27.07 -34.50 1.23
C ALA A 140 -26.57 -34.17 2.65
N PRO A 141 -26.49 -35.15 3.58
CA PRO A 141 -25.97 -34.98 4.96
C PRO A 141 -24.48 -34.59 5.10
N GLY A 142 -23.88 -33.94 4.10
CA GLY A 142 -22.50 -33.47 4.09
C GLY A 142 -22.26 -32.19 3.26
N ALA A 143 -23.21 -31.80 2.40
CA ALA A 143 -23.06 -30.63 1.53
C ALA A 143 -23.00 -29.30 2.30
N LEU A 144 -23.68 -29.21 3.45
CA LEU A 144 -23.67 -28.01 4.28
C LEU A 144 -22.31 -27.78 4.96
N SER A 145 -21.63 -28.87 5.34
CA SER A 145 -20.27 -28.81 5.89
C SER A 145 -19.24 -28.43 4.82
N GLU A 146 -19.42 -28.91 3.60
CA GLU A 146 -18.55 -28.59 2.45
C GLU A 146 -18.75 -27.12 2.00
N GLN A 147 -19.99 -26.63 1.99
CA GLN A 147 -20.32 -25.23 1.73
C GLN A 147 -19.73 -24.30 2.79
N LEU A 148 -19.82 -24.66 4.08
CA LEU A 148 -19.24 -23.88 5.16
C LEU A 148 -17.71 -23.79 5.04
N ALA A 149 -17.04 -24.92 4.79
CA ALA A 149 -15.59 -24.95 4.59
C ALA A 149 -15.15 -24.11 3.38
N ALA A 150 -15.91 -24.16 2.27
CA ALA A 150 -15.66 -23.33 1.09
C ALA A 150 -15.84 -21.84 1.38
N PHE A 151 -16.85 -21.47 2.17
CA PHE A 151 -17.07 -20.08 2.58
C PHE A 151 -15.97 -19.56 3.51
N GLU A 152 -15.54 -20.36 4.49
CA GLU A 152 -14.45 -20.01 5.39
C GLU A 152 -13.14 -19.76 4.62
N ALA A 153 -12.85 -20.59 3.62
CA ALA A 153 -11.68 -20.37 2.75
C ALA A 153 -11.76 -19.03 1.99
N LEU A 154 -12.94 -18.67 1.46
CA LEU A 154 -13.15 -17.41 0.76
C LEU A 154 -13.06 -16.18 1.69
N GLU A 155 -13.58 -16.25 2.91
CA GLU A 155 -13.44 -15.16 3.89
C GLU A 155 -11.99 -15.01 4.38
N ILE A 156 -11.26 -16.12 4.55
CA ILE A 156 -9.81 -16.08 4.85
C ILE A 156 -9.06 -15.40 3.71
N GLU A 157 -9.30 -15.80 2.46
CA GLU A 157 -8.65 -15.23 1.28
C GLU A 157 -8.91 -13.73 1.16
N LYS A 158 -10.17 -13.30 1.32
CA LYS A 158 -10.54 -11.88 1.39
C LYS A 158 -9.79 -11.15 2.51
N SER A 159 -9.67 -11.75 3.70
CA SER A 159 -8.95 -11.14 4.81
C SER A 159 -7.46 -10.96 4.53
N PHE A 160 -6.82 -11.94 3.87
CA PHE A 160 -5.43 -11.85 3.46
C PHE A 160 -5.22 -10.80 2.37
N ALA A 161 -6.09 -10.77 1.35
CA ALA A 161 -6.01 -9.75 0.32
C ALA A 161 -6.19 -8.34 0.90
N GLN A 162 -7.08 -8.16 1.87
CA GLN A 162 -7.28 -6.89 2.57
C GLN A 162 -6.04 -6.47 3.38
N GLN A 163 -5.41 -7.41 4.10
CA GLN A 163 -4.17 -7.16 4.85
C GLN A 163 -3.01 -6.83 3.91
N ALA A 164 -2.88 -7.56 2.79
CA ALA A 164 -1.87 -7.31 1.78
C ALA A 164 -2.03 -5.92 1.15
N TYR A 165 -3.26 -5.54 0.79
CA TYR A 165 -3.56 -4.20 0.27
C TYR A 165 -3.21 -3.10 1.28
N ALA A 166 -3.59 -3.26 2.55
CA ALA A 166 -3.23 -2.32 3.61
C ALA A 166 -1.70 -2.20 3.80
N SER A 167 -0.97 -3.32 3.75
CA SER A 167 0.49 -3.33 3.83
C SER A 167 1.12 -2.63 2.63
N ALA A 168 0.65 -2.90 1.41
CA ALA A 168 1.16 -2.28 0.20
C ALA A 168 0.94 -0.76 0.22
N LEU A 169 -0.22 -0.32 0.69
CA LEU A 169 -0.52 1.10 0.87
C LEU A 169 0.42 1.75 1.90
N SER A 170 0.70 1.07 3.00
CA SER A 170 1.68 1.53 3.99
C SER A 170 3.08 1.68 3.39
N SER A 171 3.53 0.71 2.58
CA SER A 171 4.81 0.79 1.88
C SER A 171 4.87 1.94 0.87
N LEU A 172 3.77 2.22 0.16
CA LEU A 172 3.69 3.37 -0.74
C LEU A 172 3.80 4.70 0.02
N GLU A 173 3.12 4.84 1.15
CA GLU A 173 3.22 6.03 1.99
C GLU A 173 4.61 6.22 2.58
N GLN A 174 5.30 5.13 2.96
CA GLN A 174 6.71 5.19 3.37
C GLN A 174 7.62 5.66 2.23
N ALA A 175 7.45 5.11 1.02
CA ALA A 175 8.23 5.51 -0.15
C ALA A 175 8.02 7.00 -0.51
N ARG A 176 6.79 7.51 -0.37
CA ARG A 176 6.46 8.94 -0.52
C ARG A 176 7.14 9.78 0.55
N ALA A 177 7.04 9.39 1.82
CA ALA A 177 7.64 10.13 2.93
C ALA A 177 9.17 10.23 2.80
N ASP A 178 9.84 9.17 2.35
CA ASP A 178 11.29 9.18 2.15
C ASP A 178 11.71 10.05 0.95
N ALA A 179 10.92 10.07 -0.12
CA ALA A 179 11.11 11.00 -1.23
C ALA A 179 10.98 12.46 -0.78
N ASP A 180 9.96 12.79 0.02
CA ASP A 180 9.69 14.14 0.51
C ASP A 180 10.74 14.64 1.51
N ARG A 181 11.18 13.77 2.44
CA ARG A 181 12.22 14.11 3.42
C ARG A 181 13.49 14.58 2.74
N GLN A 182 13.92 13.89 1.68
CA GLN A 182 15.19 14.18 1.02
C GLN A 182 15.13 15.39 0.08
N GLN A 183 13.96 15.70 -0.51
CA GLN A 183 13.75 16.99 -1.19
C GLN A 183 13.99 18.17 -0.23
N ARG A 184 13.50 18.05 1.02
CA ARG A 184 13.71 19.08 2.04
C ARG A 184 15.19 19.21 2.44
N TYR A 185 15.97 18.11 2.47
CA TYR A 185 17.41 18.16 2.72
C TYR A 185 18.23 18.69 1.51
N LEU A 186 17.82 18.41 0.27
CA LEU A 186 18.47 18.94 -0.93
C LEU A 186 18.32 20.47 -1.05
N ALA A 187 17.17 21.02 -0.64
CA ALA A 187 16.97 22.47 -0.60
C ALA A 187 17.88 23.18 0.43
N VAL A 188 18.24 22.50 1.52
CA VAL A 188 19.10 23.07 2.59
C VAL A 188 20.59 22.95 2.25
N TYR A 189 21.00 21.97 1.43
CA TYR A 189 22.41 21.73 1.07
C TYR A 189 22.85 22.33 -0.27
N THR A 190 22.06 23.24 -0.85
CA THR A 190 22.47 24.03 -2.03
C THR A 190 22.93 25.44 -1.62
N HIS A 191 23.93 25.49 -0.74
CA HIS A 191 24.97 26.50 -0.95
C HIS A 191 26.11 25.78 -1.65
N PRO A 192 26.45 26.14 -2.92
CA PRO A 192 27.76 25.80 -3.40
C PRO A 192 28.71 26.45 -2.40
N ALA A 193 29.36 25.64 -1.57
CA ALA A 193 30.53 26.10 -0.86
C ALA A 193 31.52 26.43 -1.98
N VAL A 194 31.55 27.71 -2.36
CA VAL A 194 32.67 28.30 -3.08
C VAL A 194 33.90 27.79 -2.33
N PRO A 195 34.83 27.08 -2.98
CA PRO A 195 36.08 26.73 -2.34
C PRO A 195 36.72 28.06 -1.92
N HIS A 196 36.62 28.42 -0.64
CA HIS A 196 37.31 29.58 -0.12
C HIS A 196 38.80 29.24 -0.17
N ASP A 197 39.41 29.77 -1.22
CA ASP A 197 40.81 30.13 -1.42
C ASP A 197 41.93 29.29 -0.78
N ALA A 198 42.81 28.88 -1.69
CA ALA A 198 44.26 28.83 -1.57
C ALA A 198 44.84 27.95 -0.46
N ALA A 199 44.77 26.63 -0.69
CA ALA A 199 45.77 25.73 -0.17
C ALA A 199 47.17 26.15 -0.67
N TYR A 200 47.91 26.85 0.20
CA TYR A 200 49.34 27.16 0.15
C TYR A 200 49.84 28.20 -0.88
N PRO A 201 50.41 29.34 -0.45
CA PRO A 201 51.18 30.22 -1.31
C PRO A 201 52.56 29.60 -1.60
N ARG A 202 52.60 28.51 -2.39
CA ARG A 202 53.86 27.90 -2.84
C ARG A 202 54.73 28.84 -3.68
N ARG A 203 54.19 29.97 -4.13
CA ARG A 203 54.95 30.99 -4.88
C ARG A 203 56.11 31.57 -4.08
N ILE A 204 55.93 31.84 -2.79
CA ILE A 204 57.00 32.38 -1.93
C ILE A 204 58.08 31.32 -1.67
N LEU A 205 57.66 30.09 -1.35
CA LEU A 205 58.58 28.98 -1.10
C LEU A 205 59.37 28.59 -2.36
N ASN A 206 58.72 28.57 -3.52
CA ASN A 206 59.38 28.36 -4.81
C ASN A 206 60.33 29.50 -5.16
N ALA A 207 59.97 30.76 -4.89
CA ALA A 207 60.86 31.90 -5.09
C ALA A 207 62.12 31.80 -4.21
N PHE A 208 61.98 31.40 -2.94
CA PHE A 208 63.12 31.15 -2.05
C PHE A 208 63.99 29.97 -2.51
N LEU A 209 63.38 28.88 -3.00
CA LEU A 209 64.11 27.74 -3.55
C LEU A 209 64.91 28.11 -4.79
N ILE A 210 64.30 28.85 -5.72
CA ILE A 210 64.97 29.31 -6.95
C ILE A 210 66.10 30.30 -6.62
N ALA A 211 65.84 31.26 -5.72
CA ALA A 211 66.86 32.21 -5.29
C ALA A 211 68.04 31.52 -4.58
N GLY A 212 67.76 30.54 -3.72
CA GLY A 212 68.79 29.73 -3.06
C GLY A 212 69.62 28.93 -4.06
N ALA A 213 68.98 28.26 -5.02
CA ALA A 213 69.67 27.51 -6.07
C ALA A 213 70.56 28.41 -6.94
N ALA A 214 70.07 29.59 -7.33
CA ALA A 214 70.84 30.57 -8.10
C ALA A 214 72.06 31.09 -7.32
N LEU A 215 71.91 31.34 -6.01
CA LEU A 215 73.01 31.79 -5.15
C LEU A 215 74.09 30.71 -5.00
N CYS A 216 73.70 29.45 -4.78
CA CYS A 216 74.64 28.34 -4.75
C CYS A 216 75.41 28.21 -6.07
N PHE A 217 74.69 28.31 -7.21
CA PHE A 217 75.32 28.25 -8.53
C PHE A 217 76.32 29.39 -8.77
N TRP A 218 75.99 30.61 -8.31
CA TRP A 218 76.87 31.76 -8.37
C TRP A 218 78.15 31.54 -7.55
N VAL A 219 78.03 31.09 -6.30
CA VAL A 219 79.17 30.82 -5.41
C VAL A 219 80.08 29.75 -6.01
N ILE A 220 79.51 28.67 -6.53
CA ILE A 220 80.28 27.60 -7.20
C ILE A 220 81.02 28.16 -8.42
N SER A 221 80.36 28.98 -9.24
CA SER A 221 80.99 29.58 -10.43
C SER A 221 82.16 30.50 -10.06
N VAL A 222 81.99 31.35 -9.05
CA VAL A 222 83.06 32.24 -8.56
C VAL A 222 84.22 31.44 -7.99
N LEU A 223 83.96 30.39 -7.21
CA LEU A 223 85.00 29.51 -6.67
C LEU A 223 85.80 28.82 -7.78
N ILE A 224 85.15 28.35 -8.85
CA ILE A 224 85.84 27.75 -9.99
C ILE A 224 86.73 28.78 -10.69
N VAL A 225 86.25 30.00 -10.93
CA VAL A 225 87.04 31.06 -11.56
C VAL A 225 88.26 31.41 -10.71
N TYR A 226 88.08 31.56 -9.39
CA TYR A 226 89.18 31.84 -8.48
C TYR A 226 90.16 30.67 -8.36
N ALA A 227 89.67 29.43 -8.28
CA ALA A 227 90.53 28.25 -8.22
C ALA A 227 91.35 28.07 -9.50
N VAL A 228 90.77 28.38 -10.66
CA VAL A 228 91.50 28.41 -11.93
C VAL A 228 92.54 29.51 -11.88
N GLN A 229 92.18 30.74 -11.50
CA GLN A 229 93.11 31.88 -11.44
C GLN A 229 94.30 31.64 -10.49
N ASP A 230 94.07 31.01 -9.33
CA ASP A 230 95.10 30.65 -8.35
C ASP A 230 96.03 29.54 -8.87
N HIS A 231 95.55 28.69 -9.79
CA HIS A 231 96.38 27.67 -10.43
C HIS A 231 97.22 28.19 -11.61
N ILE A 232 96.86 29.34 -12.20
CA ILE A 232 97.63 29.95 -13.31
C ILE A 232 98.55 31.10 -12.86
N ALA A 233 98.43 31.56 -11.60
CA ALA A 233 99.33 32.52 -10.97
C ALA A 233 100.55 31.82 -10.35
#